data_AF-A0AB38SHK1-F1
#
_entry.id   AF-A0AB38SHK1-F1
#
_cell.length_a   1.000
_cell.length_b   1.000
_cell.length_c   1.000
_cell.angle_alpha   90.00
_cell.angle_beta   90.00
_cell.angle_gamma   90.00
#
_symmetry.space_group_name_H-M   'P 1'
#
loop_
_entity.id
_entity.type
_entity.pdbx_description
1 polymer ?
#
loop_
_entity_poly.entity_id
_entity_poly.type
_entity_poly.pdbx_seq_one_letter_code
_entity_poly.pdbx_strand_id
1 'polypeptide(L)'
;MTRYFFNVGGIRPFQDTLGEELFDDNAAWQAALDIARHIVASLRPGEGCRLEVMSAGRLIHSIEMTTKPSHAPALVDCDTNLASLR
;
A
#
# COMPACT_ATOMS: atom_id res chain seq x y z
N MET A 1 -14.87 -4.49 -24.81
CA MET A 1 -14.76 -4.34 -23.34
C MET A 1 -13.94 -5.52 -22.83
N THR A 2 -13.09 -5.26 -21.86
CA THR A 2 -12.14 -6.21 -21.27
C THR A 2 -12.44 -6.29 -19.79
N ARG A 3 -12.37 -7.50 -19.21
CA ARG A 3 -12.55 -7.69 -17.77
C ARG A 3 -11.21 -7.52 -17.06
N TYR A 4 -11.20 -6.66 -16.05
CA TYR A 4 -10.04 -6.39 -15.20
C TYR A 4 -10.35 -6.82 -13.76
N PHE A 5 -9.33 -7.28 -13.05
CA PHE A 5 -9.41 -7.70 -11.65
C PHE A 5 -8.44 -6.87 -10.82
N PHE A 6 -8.91 -6.33 -9.69
CA PHE A 6 -8.16 -5.41 -8.84
C PHE A 6 -7.74 -6.10 -7.53
N ASN A 7 -6.53 -6.65 -7.52
CA ASN A 7 -6.02 -7.42 -6.39
C ASN A 7 -5.16 -6.55 -5.49
N VAL A 8 -5.41 -6.57 -4.19
CA VAL A 8 -4.61 -5.89 -3.18
C VAL A 8 -3.74 -6.91 -2.47
N GLY A 9 -2.45 -6.64 -2.35
CA GLY A 9 -1.49 -7.34 -1.50
C GLY A 9 -0.97 -6.45 -0.37
N GLY A 10 -0.39 -7.06 0.67
CA GLY A 10 0.17 -6.36 1.83
C GLY A 10 -0.65 -6.60 3.11
N ILE A 11 -0.87 -5.55 3.90
CA ILE A 11 -1.44 -5.66 5.26
C ILE A 11 -2.91 -6.12 5.27
N ARG A 12 -3.65 -5.85 4.19
CA ARG A 12 -5.02 -6.33 4.00
C ARG A 12 -5.18 -6.86 2.58
N PRO A 13 -4.77 -8.11 2.34
CA PRO A 13 -4.86 -8.67 1.02
C PRO A 13 -6.33 -8.85 0.63
N PHE A 14 -6.65 -8.53 -0.61
CA PHE A 14 -7.96 -8.70 -1.20
C PHE A 14 -7.78 -9.24 -2.61
N GLN A 15 -8.50 -10.30 -2.95
CA GLN A 15 -8.53 -10.84 -4.29
C GLN A 15 -9.89 -10.56 -4.90
N ASP A 16 -9.90 -9.81 -5.99
CA ASP A 16 -11.11 -9.55 -6.75
C ASP A 16 -11.42 -10.78 -7.61
N THR A 17 -12.54 -11.44 -7.31
CA THR A 17 -13.01 -12.62 -8.06
C THR A 17 -14.05 -12.27 -9.11
N LEU A 18 -14.65 -11.08 -9.03
CA LEU A 18 -15.73 -10.68 -9.93
C LEU A 18 -15.17 -9.97 -11.17
N GLY A 19 -14.22 -9.08 -10.92
CA GLY A 19 -13.68 -8.15 -11.90
C GLY A 19 -14.71 -7.10 -12.35
N GLU A 20 -14.22 -6.15 -13.14
CA GLU A 20 -15.00 -5.08 -13.74
C GLU A 20 -14.77 -5.04 -15.27
N GLU A 21 -15.84 -4.84 -16.04
CA GLU A 21 -15.75 -4.69 -17.50
C GLU A 21 -15.51 -3.23 -17.87
N LEU A 22 -14.30 -2.96 -18.37
CA LEU A 22 -13.88 -1.62 -18.76
C LEU A 22 -13.52 -1.57 -20.25
N PHE A 23 -13.45 -0.37 -20.80
CA PHE A 23 -13.26 -0.17 -22.24
C PHE A 23 -11.86 -0.59 -22.69
N ASP A 24 -10.83 -0.11 -22.00
CA ASP A 24 -9.41 -0.29 -22.31
C ASP A 24 -8.54 -0.21 -21.05
N ASP A 25 -7.23 -0.37 -21.22
CA ASP A 25 -6.24 -0.30 -20.13
C ASP A 25 -6.22 1.08 -19.45
N ASN A 26 -6.51 2.16 -20.19
CA ASN A 26 -6.56 3.51 -19.62
C ASN A 26 -7.72 3.66 -18.64
N ALA A 27 -8.91 3.14 -18.97
CA ALA A 27 -10.04 3.10 -18.05
C ALA A 27 -9.70 2.28 -16.80
N ALA A 28 -9.02 1.13 -16.97
CA ALA A 28 -8.54 0.31 -15.86
C ALA A 28 -7.54 1.05 -14.96
N TRP A 29 -6.63 1.84 -15.55
CA TRP A 29 -5.72 2.69 -14.80
C TRP A 29 -6.43 3.76 -13.97
N GLN A 30 -7.45 4.43 -14.52
CA GLN A 30 -8.22 5.42 -13.77
C GLN A 30 -8.95 4.79 -12.58
N ALA A 31 -9.61 3.64 -12.79
CA ALA A 31 -10.24 2.89 -11.70
C ALA A 31 -9.22 2.47 -10.62
N ALA A 32 -8.03 2.02 -11.04
CA ALA A 32 -6.96 1.66 -10.10
C ALA A 32 -6.48 2.85 -9.27
N LEU A 33 -6.39 4.05 -9.83
CA LEU A 33 -6.02 5.26 -9.10
C LEU A 33 -7.08 5.65 -8.06
N ASP A 34 -8.36 5.51 -8.38
CA ASP A 34 -9.43 5.79 -7.42
C ASP A 34 -9.44 4.78 -6.26
N ILE A 35 -9.23 3.49 -6.54
CA ILE A 35 -9.06 2.46 -5.51
C ILE A 35 -7.82 2.75 -4.66
N ALA A 36 -6.67 3.04 -5.29
CA ALA A 36 -5.43 3.35 -4.59
C ALA A 36 -5.61 4.55 -3.64
N ARG A 37 -6.32 5.60 -4.05
CA ARG A 37 -6.62 6.76 -3.20
C ARG A 37 -7.38 6.35 -1.93
N HIS A 38 -8.33 5.43 -2.04
CA HIS A 38 -9.08 4.91 -0.91
C HIS A 38 -8.18 4.09 0.03
N ILE A 39 -7.31 3.24 -0.53
CA ILE A 39 -6.38 2.43 0.27
C ILE A 39 -5.39 3.32 1.02
N VAL A 40 -4.78 4.32 0.36
CA VAL A 40 -3.82 5.24 0.98
C VAL A 40 -4.41 5.93 2.21
N ALA A 41 -5.70 6.30 2.17
CA ALA A 41 -6.38 6.91 3.31
C ALA A 41 -6.45 6.00 4.55
N SER A 42 -6.24 4.69 4.40
CA SER A 42 -6.26 3.70 5.48
C SER A 42 -4.87 3.25 5.96
N LEU A 43 -3.80 3.60 5.24
CA LEU A 43 -2.44 3.17 5.59
C LEU A 43 -1.91 3.91 6.82
N ARG A 44 -1.27 3.18 7.73
CA ARG A 44 -0.55 3.75 8.88
C ARG A 44 0.93 3.97 8.55
N PRO A 45 1.67 4.79 9.32
CA PRO A 45 3.12 4.93 9.16
C PRO A 45 3.86 3.59 9.29
N GLY A 46 4.78 3.31 8.36
CA GLY A 46 5.52 2.05 8.27
C GLY A 46 4.79 0.93 7.52
N GLU A 47 3.54 1.16 7.11
CA GLU A 47 2.76 0.21 6.33
C GLU A 47 2.95 0.39 4.82
N GLY A 48 2.58 -0.65 4.07
CA GLY A 48 2.55 -0.61 2.61
C GLY A 48 1.53 -1.58 2.04
N CYS A 49 1.20 -1.34 0.77
CA CYS A 49 0.33 -2.20 0.00
C CYS A 49 0.71 -2.14 -1.48
N ARG A 50 0.27 -3.17 -2.20
CA ARG A 50 0.36 -3.23 -3.66
C ARG A 50 -1.03 -3.46 -4.24
N LEU A 51 -1.42 -2.69 -5.24
CA LEU A 51 -2.62 -2.90 -6.04
C LEU A 51 -2.20 -3.38 -7.42
N GLU A 52 -2.60 -4.58 -7.79
CA GLU A 52 -2.34 -5.20 -9.08
C GLU A 52 -3.62 -5.25 -9.92
N VAL A 53 -3.54 -4.76 -11.15
CA VAL A 53 -4.61 -4.82 -12.14
C VAL A 53 -4.30 -5.94 -13.11
N MET A 54 -5.15 -6.95 -13.14
CA MET A 54 -4.97 -8.16 -13.94
C MET A 54 -6.04 -8.25 -15.02
N SER A 55 -5.70 -8.76 -16.21
CA SER A 55 -6.68 -9.16 -17.22
C SER A 55 -6.22 -10.42 -17.95
N ALA A 56 -7.15 -11.36 -18.19
CA ALA A 56 -6.86 -12.65 -18.83
C ALA A 56 -5.64 -13.40 -18.22
N GLY A 57 -5.46 -13.29 -16.89
CA GLY A 57 -4.33 -13.90 -16.17
C GLY A 57 -2.99 -13.17 -16.30
N ARG A 58 -2.96 -12.00 -16.96
CA ARG A 58 -1.75 -11.18 -17.13
C ARG A 58 -1.83 -9.92 -16.27
N LEU A 59 -0.69 -9.54 -15.68
CA LEU A 59 -0.52 -8.25 -15.02
C LEU A 59 -0.49 -7.13 -16.07
N ILE A 60 -1.40 -6.17 -15.91
CA ILE A 60 -1.53 -4.98 -16.77
C ILE A 60 -0.87 -3.78 -16.09
N HIS A 61 -1.24 -3.51 -14.84
CA HIS A 61 -0.69 -2.42 -14.03
C HIS A 61 -0.40 -2.86 -12.60
N SER A 62 0.56 -2.20 -11.96
CA SER A 62 0.86 -2.38 -10.53
C SER A 62 1.13 -1.02 -9.90
N ILE A 63 0.45 -0.73 -8.79
CA ILE A 63 0.65 0.45 -7.97
C ILE A 63 1.21 -0.01 -6.62
N GLU A 64 2.40 0.46 -6.27
CA GLU A 64 3.02 0.19 -4.98
C GLU A 64 3.02 1.45 -4.12
N MET A 65 2.55 1.31 -2.88
CA MET A 65 2.38 2.42 -1.94
C MET A 65 3.05 2.03 -0.62
N THR A 66 3.93 2.90 -0.16
CA THR A 66 4.68 2.71 1.09
C THR A 66 4.67 3.98 1.92
N THR A 67 4.44 3.87 3.22
CA THR A 67 4.59 4.97 4.16
C THR A 67 5.89 4.83 4.94
N LYS A 68 6.45 5.94 5.40
CA LYS A 68 7.61 5.91 6.30
C LYS A 68 7.12 5.82 7.74
N PRO A 69 7.80 5.07 8.62
CA PRO A 69 7.47 5.06 10.04
C PRO A 69 7.63 6.47 10.61
N SER A 70 6.67 6.87 11.45
CA SER A 70 6.77 8.11 12.22
C SER A 70 7.71 7.84 13.40
N HIS A 71 8.98 8.23 13.27
CA HIS A 71 9.91 8.10 14.38
C HIS A 71 9.49 9.09 15.48
N ALA A 72 8.93 8.61 16.60
CA ALA A 72 9.16 9.32 17.85
C ALA A 72 10.64 9.07 18.20
N PRO A 73 11.50 10.08 18.38
CA PRO A 73 12.86 9.82 18.80
C PRO A 73 12.79 8.99 20.07
N ALA A 74 13.51 7.87 20.11
CA ALA A 74 13.74 7.16 21.34
C ALA A 74 14.28 8.20 22.33
N LEU A 75 13.58 8.41 23.45
CA LEU A 75 14.17 9.10 24.56
C LEU A 75 15.46 8.33 24.84
N VAL A 76 16.58 8.99 24.56
CA VAL A 76 17.88 8.52 24.99
C VAL A 76 17.76 8.44 26.50
N ASP A 77 17.74 7.23 27.06
CA ASP A 77 17.99 7.04 28.48
C ASP A 77 19.37 7.64 28.71
N CYS A 78 19.38 8.85 29.26
CA CYS A 78 20.57 9.43 29.85
C CYS A 78 20.87 8.60 31.11
N ASP A 79 21.49 7.42 30.92
CA ASP A 79 22.36 6.82 31.92
C ASP A 79 23.53 7.78 32.14
N THR A 80 23.25 8.87 32.86
CA THR A 80 24.26 9.75 33.42
C THR A 80 24.84 9.04 34.62
N ASN A 81 25.80 8.19 34.33
CA ASN A 81 27.07 8.04 35.03
C ASN A 81 27.12 8.72 36.42
N LEU A 82 26.65 8.02 37.46
CA LEU A 82 26.92 8.34 38.87
C LEU A 82 28.12 7.52 39.37
N ALA A 83 29.22 7.55 38.61
CA ALA A 83 30.53 7.07 39.06
C ALA A 83 31.50 8.25 39.12
N SER A 84 31.25 9.24 39.98
CA SER A 84 32.24 10.23 40.44
C SER A 84 31.64 11.05 41.59
N LEU A 85 31.65 10.49 42.81
CA LEU A 85 31.68 11.22 44.07
C LEU A 85 32.32 10.29 45.11
N ARG A 86 33.65 10.25 45.06
CA ARG A 86 34.53 9.87 46.17
C ARG A 86 35.46 11.03 46.41
#